data_AF-A0A5J4VX66-F1
#
_entry.id   AF-A0A5J4VX66-F1
#
_cell.length_a   1.000
_cell.length_b   1.000
_cell.length_c   1.000
_cell.angle_alpha   90.00
_cell.angle_beta   90.00
_cell.angle_gamma   90.00
#
_symmetry.space_group_name_H-M   'P 1'
#
loop_
_entity.id
_entity.type
_entity.pdbx_description
1 polymer ?
#
loop_
_entity_poly.entity_id
_entity_poly.type
_entity_poly.pdbx_seq_one_letter_code
_entity_poly.pdbx_strand_id
1 'polypeptide(L)'
;MGQKSQLVTFLSPLHLFFIENLCNSWSSQFLQGKNCDRTTSDVQKELKQNHQKLNKKHTSSSSEQEQEEESEPIFVKVGLLTVVQKLAEEIENPIILGDLVPILEEIKKNGEKEMIKKARTILGCLREQEITAPQLNELNEKDEKIRQLEETNRRHEEQIRRNNEENRRKISDLVKKDEQNKMKISDLQRKDEDNKRKISDLQRKDEDNKRKISDLERQLADSKSKPIIINQIDSKPKSEEIPISITVPSGSYTKKEGEFTYTSTKDEWKTFPISPDVSKGVYRCEMKINKEEGASVGVMNQGLEVPFGKWPGFEPYCKDCKVFYKSGKVGQQSEYTDGNQQMKDGDLVSIEVNMDATPRTAHL
;
A
#
# COMPACT_ATOMS: atom_id res chain seq x y z
N MET A 1 20.17 50.86 18.24
CA MET A 1 19.51 50.66 19.55
C MET A 1 18.61 49.45 19.43
N GLY A 2 18.79 48.48 20.32
CA GLY A 2 18.40 47.08 20.12
C GLY A 2 16.90 46.84 20.08
N GLN A 3 16.47 46.07 19.07
CA GLN A 3 15.18 45.40 19.04
C GLN A 3 15.18 44.32 20.14
N LYS A 4 14.22 44.38 21.06
CA LYS A 4 13.96 43.30 21.99
C LYS A 4 12.75 42.52 21.47
N SER A 5 12.99 41.62 20.51
CA SER A 5 11.99 40.62 20.15
C SER A 5 11.72 39.72 21.35
N GLN A 6 10.47 39.70 21.83
CA GLN A 6 10.05 38.78 22.89
C GLN A 6 9.82 37.40 22.27
N LEU A 7 10.77 36.51 22.51
CA LEU A 7 10.81 35.16 21.96
C LEU A 7 9.93 34.23 22.80
N VAL A 8 8.88 33.67 22.19
CA VAL A 8 8.05 32.61 22.78
C VAL A 8 8.63 31.25 22.33
N THR A 9 8.80 30.28 23.24
CA THR A 9 9.58 29.03 23.00
C THR A 9 8.81 27.80 23.48
N PHE A 10 8.87 26.66 22.76
CA PHE A 10 8.27 25.39 23.19
C PHE A 10 9.19 24.16 23.02
N LEU A 11 9.13 23.19 23.95
CA LEU A 11 9.94 21.95 23.97
C LEU A 11 9.10 20.69 24.38
N SER A 12 9.13 19.64 23.53
CA SER A 12 9.01 18.13 23.62
C SER A 12 8.35 17.38 24.81
N PRO A 13 8.01 16.03 24.80
CA PRO A 13 8.61 14.93 24.00
C PRO A 13 7.80 13.63 23.58
N LEU A 14 8.35 12.92 22.56
CA LEU A 14 8.50 11.45 22.26
C LEU A 14 7.50 10.35 22.74
N HIS A 15 7.05 9.44 21.83
CA HIS A 15 7.46 8.00 21.76
C HIS A 15 6.85 7.16 20.60
N LEU A 16 7.63 6.15 20.14
CA LEU A 16 7.32 5.01 19.24
C LEU A 16 6.25 4.01 19.79
N PHE A 17 5.44 3.37 18.91
CA PHE A 17 5.46 1.91 18.55
C PHE A 17 4.25 1.45 17.69
N PHE A 18 4.47 0.47 16.79
CA PHE A 18 3.73 -0.79 16.49
C PHE A 18 4.18 -1.36 15.12
N ILE A 19 4.94 -2.47 15.01
CA ILE A 19 4.58 -3.93 14.93
C ILE A 19 3.51 -4.30 13.89
N GLU A 20 3.95 -4.96 12.80
CA GLU A 20 3.37 -6.17 12.15
C GLU A 20 4.44 -6.76 11.21
N ASN A 21 5.09 -7.88 11.57
CA ASN A 21 4.79 -9.29 11.24
C ASN A 21 4.98 -9.73 9.77
N LEU A 22 5.96 -10.63 9.61
CA LEU A 22 6.00 -11.85 8.77
C LEU A 22 5.34 -11.79 7.37
N CYS A 23 6.12 -11.98 6.30
CA CYS A 23 6.30 -13.30 5.65
C CYS A 23 7.03 -13.16 4.29
N ASN A 24 8.04 -14.01 4.09
CA ASN A 24 8.52 -14.65 2.85
C ASN A 24 8.14 -14.06 1.47
N SER A 25 9.15 -13.83 0.63
CA SER A 25 9.20 -14.52 -0.67
C SER A 25 10.61 -14.53 -1.28
N TRP A 26 11.09 -15.74 -1.53
CA TRP A 26 12.04 -16.10 -2.57
C TRP A 26 11.42 -15.95 -3.97
N SER A 27 12.27 -16.02 -5.00
CA SER A 27 12.00 -16.11 -6.46
C SER A 27 11.85 -14.76 -7.16
N SER A 28 12.51 -14.46 -8.29
CA SER A 28 13.37 -15.20 -9.21
C SER A 28 14.11 -14.18 -10.09
N GLN A 29 15.33 -14.50 -10.57
CA GLN A 29 15.76 -14.09 -11.91
C GLN A 29 16.62 -15.18 -12.56
N PHE A 30 16.01 -15.76 -13.60
CA PHE A 30 16.54 -16.19 -14.90
C PHE A 30 17.71 -17.19 -15.03
N LEU A 31 17.33 -18.33 -15.62
CA LEU A 31 18.15 -19.27 -16.38
C LEU A 31 18.85 -18.63 -17.59
N GLN A 32 20.12 -19.02 -17.80
CA GLN A 32 20.71 -19.13 -19.13
C GLN A 32 20.96 -20.61 -19.45
N GLY A 33 20.35 -21.02 -20.57
CA GLY A 33 20.57 -22.17 -21.45
C GLY A 33 21.44 -23.36 -21.02
N LYS A 34 20.90 -24.57 -21.24
CA LYS A 34 21.26 -25.42 -22.40
C LYS A 34 20.49 -26.76 -22.37
N ASN A 35 19.91 -27.08 -23.54
CA ASN A 35 19.57 -28.39 -24.12
C ASN A 35 19.32 -29.59 -23.20
N CYS A 36 18.12 -30.17 -23.30
CA CYS A 36 17.97 -31.59 -23.60
C CYS A 36 16.59 -31.88 -24.20
N ASP A 37 16.61 -32.48 -25.39
CA ASP A 37 15.46 -32.90 -26.19
C ASP A 37 14.67 -34.05 -25.55
N ARG A 38 13.36 -33.87 -25.47
CA ARG A 38 12.30 -34.86 -25.82
C ARG A 38 10.96 -34.20 -25.54
N THR A 39 10.25 -33.84 -26.60
CA THR A 39 8.94 -33.19 -26.47
C THR A 39 7.88 -34.21 -26.08
N THR A 40 7.12 -33.88 -25.05
CA THR A 40 5.91 -34.56 -24.53
C THR A 40 4.81 -34.82 -25.55
N SER A 41 4.97 -34.32 -26.79
CA SER A 41 4.11 -34.59 -27.95
C SER A 41 4.25 -36.02 -28.49
N ASP A 42 5.44 -36.63 -28.41
CA ASP A 42 5.68 -37.94 -29.04
C ASP A 42 5.13 -39.10 -28.20
N VAL A 43 5.18 -38.98 -26.88
CA VAL A 43 4.61 -39.96 -25.94
C VAL A 43 3.08 -39.98 -25.98
N GLN A 44 2.42 -38.83 -26.22
CA GLN A 44 0.96 -38.78 -26.39
C GLN A 44 0.48 -39.35 -27.73
N LYS A 45 1.32 -39.37 -28.77
CA LYS A 45 0.99 -39.95 -30.08
C LYS A 45 1.07 -41.47 -30.07
N GLU A 46 2.02 -42.04 -29.33
CA GLU A 46 2.18 -43.50 -29.16
C GLU A 46 1.07 -44.12 -28.30
N LEU A 47 0.63 -43.43 -27.23
CA LEU A 47 -0.49 -43.89 -26.39
C LEU A 47 -1.85 -43.87 -27.11
N LYS A 48 -2.08 -42.89 -28.00
CA LYS A 48 -3.32 -42.83 -28.81
C LYS A 48 -3.36 -43.89 -29.92
N GLN A 49 -2.22 -44.26 -30.51
CA GLN A 49 -2.16 -45.33 -31.51
C GLN A 49 -2.38 -46.73 -30.93
N ASN A 50 -1.93 -47.00 -29.70
CA ASN A 50 -2.17 -48.28 -29.05
C ASN A 50 -3.62 -48.45 -28.55
N HIS A 51 -4.27 -47.39 -28.07
CA HIS A 51 -5.69 -47.45 -27.69
C HIS A 51 -6.62 -47.64 -28.92
N GLN A 52 -6.27 -47.08 -30.08
CA GLN A 52 -7.04 -47.30 -31.33
C GLN A 52 -6.83 -48.69 -31.95
N LYS A 53 -5.73 -49.39 -31.64
CA LYS A 53 -5.51 -50.79 -32.10
C LYS A 53 -6.29 -51.81 -31.28
N LEU A 54 -6.55 -51.57 -29.99
CA LEU A 54 -7.42 -52.43 -29.19
C LEU A 54 -8.91 -52.25 -29.51
N ASN A 55 -9.37 -51.02 -29.78
CA ASN A 55 -10.79 -50.74 -30.06
C ASN A 55 -11.24 -51.02 -31.50
N LYS A 56 -10.36 -51.45 -32.42
CA LYS A 56 -10.74 -51.80 -33.80
C LYS A 56 -11.11 -53.27 -34.01
N LYS A 57 -11.07 -54.11 -32.97
CA LYS A 57 -11.52 -55.52 -33.04
C LYS A 57 -13.00 -55.71 -32.67
N HIS A 58 -13.62 -54.70 -32.07
CA HIS A 58 -15.05 -54.70 -31.74
C HIS A 58 -15.67 -53.43 -32.32
N THR A 59 -16.13 -53.48 -33.57
CA THR A 59 -17.36 -52.83 -34.06
C THR A 59 -17.36 -52.84 -35.59
N SER A 60 -18.00 -53.85 -36.18
CA SER A 60 -18.90 -53.64 -37.32
C SER A 60 -19.70 -54.90 -37.63
N SER A 61 -21.02 -54.73 -37.60
CA SER A 61 -22.09 -55.52 -38.23
C SER A 61 -22.87 -56.51 -37.35
N SER A 62 -24.16 -56.23 -37.31
CA SER A 62 -25.30 -56.97 -36.77
C SER A 62 -25.48 -58.35 -37.39
N SER A 63 -25.77 -59.35 -36.55
CA SER A 63 -26.67 -60.47 -36.83
C SER A 63 -26.92 -61.25 -35.53
N GLU A 64 -28.19 -61.42 -35.17
CA GLU A 64 -28.65 -62.31 -34.10
C GLU A 64 -28.21 -63.75 -34.40
N GLN A 65 -27.23 -64.24 -33.66
CA GLN A 65 -26.98 -65.66 -33.47
C GLN A 65 -26.57 -65.83 -32.01
N GLU A 66 -27.24 -66.74 -31.30
CA GLU A 66 -26.80 -67.26 -30.01
C GLU A 66 -25.33 -67.67 -30.16
N GLN A 67 -24.42 -66.85 -29.64
CA GLN A 67 -23.03 -67.24 -29.50
C GLN A 67 -22.99 -68.22 -28.34
N GLU A 68 -22.94 -69.52 -28.67
CA GLU A 68 -22.27 -70.47 -27.79
C GLU A 68 -20.88 -69.88 -27.53
N GLU A 69 -20.66 -69.36 -26.31
CA GLU A 69 -19.34 -68.98 -25.86
C GLU A 69 -18.44 -70.19 -26.11
N GLU A 70 -17.51 -70.04 -27.05
CA GLU A 70 -16.46 -71.00 -27.33
C GLU A 70 -15.53 -71.01 -26.10
N SER A 71 -16.01 -71.66 -25.03
CA SER A 71 -15.39 -71.59 -23.72
C SER A 71 -14.05 -72.28 -23.81
N GLU A 72 -12.95 -71.56 -23.53
CA GLU A 72 -11.62 -72.15 -23.54
C GLU A 72 -11.62 -73.46 -22.74
N PRO A 73 -10.99 -74.53 -23.25
CA PRO A 73 -10.98 -75.81 -22.58
C PRO A 73 -10.51 -75.67 -21.13
N ILE A 74 -11.24 -76.29 -20.22
CA ILE A 74 -11.06 -76.22 -18.76
C ILE A 74 -9.59 -76.44 -18.36
N PHE A 75 -8.89 -77.34 -19.04
CA PHE A 75 -7.49 -77.64 -18.77
C PHE A 75 -6.56 -76.44 -19.00
N VAL A 76 -6.87 -75.54 -19.94
CA VAL A 76 -6.10 -74.32 -20.22
C VAL A 76 -6.26 -73.34 -19.05
N LYS A 77 -7.49 -73.11 -18.61
CA LYS A 77 -7.81 -72.24 -17.46
C LYS A 77 -7.16 -72.75 -16.17
N VAL A 78 -7.23 -74.07 -15.92
CA VAL A 78 -6.56 -74.71 -14.77
C VAL A 78 -5.03 -74.66 -14.89
N GLY A 79 -4.49 -74.79 -16.10
CA GLY A 79 -3.06 -74.64 -16.40
C GLY A 79 -2.55 -73.24 -16.07
N LEU A 80 -3.27 -72.20 -16.52
CA LEU A 80 -2.99 -70.80 -16.20
C LEU A 80 -3.02 -70.54 -14.69
N LEU A 81 -4.05 -71.02 -13.99
CA LEU A 81 -4.12 -70.91 -12.52
C LEU A 81 -2.96 -71.63 -11.83
N THR A 82 -2.47 -72.73 -12.39
CA THR A 82 -1.29 -73.44 -11.85
C THR A 82 -0.01 -72.62 -12.03
N VAL A 83 0.14 -71.90 -13.14
CA VAL A 83 1.26 -70.97 -13.34
C VAL A 83 1.18 -69.81 -12.35
N VAL A 84 0.00 -69.21 -12.19
CA VAL A 84 -0.23 -68.13 -11.21
C VAL A 84 0.04 -68.60 -9.79
N GLN A 85 -0.31 -69.85 -9.45
CA GLN A 85 -0.01 -70.44 -8.15
C GLN A 85 1.49 -70.53 -7.90
N LYS A 86 2.27 -71.04 -8.85
CA LYS A 86 3.74 -71.10 -8.74
C LYS A 86 4.36 -69.72 -8.61
N LEU A 87 3.87 -68.75 -9.38
CA LEU A 87 4.32 -67.36 -9.26
C LEU A 87 4.04 -66.81 -7.86
N ALA A 88 2.87 -67.08 -7.27
CA ALA A 88 2.55 -66.64 -5.91
C ALA A 88 3.47 -67.26 -4.84
N GLU A 89 3.98 -68.47 -5.08
CA GLU A 89 4.91 -69.18 -4.19
C GLU A 89 6.37 -68.69 -4.33
N GLU A 90 6.78 -68.24 -5.52
CA GLU A 90 8.19 -67.96 -5.86
C GLU A 90 8.57 -66.46 -5.88
N ILE A 91 7.62 -65.54 -6.07
CA ILE A 91 7.96 -64.11 -6.22
C ILE A 91 8.28 -63.42 -4.88
N GLU A 92 9.31 -62.56 -4.89
CA GLU A 92 9.73 -61.80 -3.71
C GLU A 92 8.75 -60.66 -3.33
N ASN A 93 8.00 -60.14 -4.30
CA ASN A 93 7.00 -59.08 -4.07
C ASN A 93 5.63 -59.48 -4.65
N PRO A 94 4.77 -60.12 -3.84
CA PRO A 94 3.51 -60.65 -4.32
C PRO A 94 2.40 -59.60 -4.46
N ILE A 95 2.67 -58.32 -4.12
CA ILE A 95 1.72 -57.20 -4.28
C ILE A 95 1.25 -57.07 -5.73
N ILE A 96 2.10 -57.42 -6.70
CA ILE A 96 1.77 -57.40 -8.13
C ILE A 96 0.63 -58.38 -8.48
N LEU A 97 0.43 -59.43 -7.68
CA LEU A 97 -0.69 -60.37 -7.83
C LEU A 97 -1.97 -59.90 -7.12
N GLY A 98 -1.93 -58.77 -6.39
CA GLY A 98 -3.07 -58.20 -5.69
C GLY A 98 -4.24 -57.88 -6.63
N ASP A 99 -3.95 -57.44 -7.85
CA ASP A 99 -4.96 -57.14 -8.88
C ASP A 99 -5.71 -58.40 -9.36
N LEU A 100 -5.18 -59.61 -9.11
CA LEU A 100 -5.82 -60.88 -9.45
C LEU A 100 -6.82 -61.35 -8.37
N VAL A 101 -6.79 -60.78 -7.17
CA VAL A 101 -7.66 -61.20 -6.06
C VAL A 101 -9.16 -61.11 -6.40
N PRO A 102 -9.67 -60.04 -7.04
CA PRO A 102 -11.08 -59.96 -7.44
C PRO A 102 -11.48 -61.08 -8.42
N ILE A 103 -10.60 -61.38 -9.39
CA ILE A 103 -10.82 -62.40 -10.41
C ILE A 103 -10.81 -63.80 -9.78
N LEU A 104 -9.89 -64.06 -8.85
CA LEU A 104 -9.82 -65.33 -8.13
C LEU A 104 -11.03 -65.54 -7.21
N GLU A 105 -11.56 -64.48 -6.58
CA GLU A 105 -12.80 -64.56 -5.79
C GLU A 105 -14.03 -64.81 -6.67
N GLU A 106 -14.06 -64.29 -7.90
CA GLU A 106 -15.11 -64.60 -8.88
C GLU A 106 -15.04 -66.06 -9.34
N ILE A 107 -13.85 -66.57 -9.69
CA ILE A 107 -13.62 -67.98 -10.04
C ILE A 107 -14.00 -68.91 -8.88
N LYS A 108 -13.73 -68.51 -7.64
CA LYS A 108 -14.10 -69.28 -6.44
C LYS A 108 -15.62 -69.40 -6.23
N LYS A 109 -16.41 -68.43 -6.71
CA LYS A 109 -17.88 -68.43 -6.63
C LYS A 109 -18.54 -69.18 -7.79
N ASN A 110 -18.04 -68.94 -9.01
CA ASN A 110 -18.74 -69.32 -10.24
C ASN A 110 -17.98 -70.36 -11.10
N GLY A 111 -16.73 -70.67 -10.76
CA GLY A 111 -15.87 -71.54 -11.56
C GLY A 111 -16.19 -73.03 -11.42
N GLU A 112 -15.50 -73.84 -12.21
CA GLU A 112 -15.63 -75.30 -12.14
C GLU A 112 -14.84 -75.90 -10.97
N LYS A 113 -15.16 -77.14 -10.58
CA LYS A 113 -14.65 -77.78 -9.34
C LYS A 113 -13.13 -77.70 -9.18
N GLU A 114 -12.36 -77.93 -10.25
CA GLU A 114 -10.89 -77.89 -10.21
C GLU A 114 -10.36 -76.45 -10.19
N MET A 115 -11.00 -75.52 -10.90
CA MET A 115 -10.66 -74.09 -10.85
C MET A 115 -10.95 -73.48 -9.48
N ILE A 116 -12.06 -73.85 -8.84
CA ILE A 116 -12.41 -73.42 -7.48
C ILE A 116 -11.32 -73.85 -6.49
N LYS A 117 -10.85 -75.11 -6.57
CA LYS A 117 -9.79 -75.61 -5.68
C LYS A 117 -8.51 -74.80 -5.84
N LYS A 118 -8.07 -74.59 -7.09
CA LYS A 118 -6.87 -73.80 -7.40
C LYS A 118 -7.00 -72.35 -6.95
N ALA A 119 -8.12 -71.70 -7.25
CA ALA A 119 -8.38 -70.33 -6.81
C ALA A 119 -8.37 -70.20 -5.28
N ARG A 120 -8.94 -71.17 -4.54
CA ARG A 120 -8.87 -71.19 -3.06
C ARG A 120 -7.45 -71.33 -2.54
N THR A 121 -6.62 -72.18 -3.16
CA THR A 121 -5.21 -72.33 -2.78
C THR A 121 -4.45 -71.03 -3.01
N ILE A 122 -4.58 -70.42 -4.19
CA ILE A 122 -3.91 -69.15 -4.52
C ILE A 122 -4.35 -68.02 -3.57
N LEU A 123 -5.65 -67.89 -3.31
CA LEU A 123 -6.18 -66.94 -2.33
C LEU A 123 -5.72 -67.23 -0.89
N GLY A 124 -5.39 -68.49 -0.57
CA GLY A 124 -4.75 -68.87 0.69
C GLY A 124 -3.35 -68.26 0.77
N CYS A 125 -2.51 -68.53 -0.23
CA CYS A 125 -1.13 -68.03 -0.31
C CYS A 125 -1.06 -66.49 -0.28
N LEU A 126 -1.93 -65.81 -1.05
CA LEU A 126 -1.96 -64.34 -1.09
C LEU A 126 -2.35 -63.72 0.27
N ARG A 127 -3.25 -64.37 1.02
CA ARG A 127 -3.65 -63.90 2.36
C ARG A 127 -2.58 -64.14 3.42
N GLU A 128 -1.83 -65.23 3.31
CA GLU A 128 -0.67 -65.50 4.19
C GLU A 128 0.42 -64.42 4.03
N GLN A 129 0.47 -63.78 2.86
CA GLN A 129 1.38 -62.67 2.54
C GLN A 129 0.75 -61.28 2.79
N GLU A 130 -0.37 -61.22 3.53
CA GLU A 130 -1.14 -59.99 3.84
C GLU A 130 -1.70 -59.22 2.62
N ILE A 131 -1.66 -59.82 1.43
CA ILE A 131 -2.24 -59.24 0.21
C ILE A 131 -3.73 -59.51 0.21
N THR A 132 -4.44 -58.66 0.95
CA THR A 132 -5.90 -58.59 0.89
C THR A 132 -6.27 -57.68 -0.28
N ALA A 133 -7.38 -57.97 -0.97
CA ALA A 133 -7.93 -57.05 -1.97
C ALA A 133 -7.95 -55.62 -1.40
N PRO A 134 -7.61 -54.57 -2.19
CA PRO A 134 -7.77 -53.21 -1.73
C PRO A 134 -9.18 -53.07 -1.18
N GLN A 135 -9.28 -52.81 0.12
CA GLN A 135 -10.58 -52.73 0.78
C GLN A 135 -11.36 -51.64 0.03
N LEU A 136 -12.53 -51.99 -0.53
CA LEU A 136 -13.36 -51.07 -1.33
C LEU A 136 -13.57 -49.71 -0.63
N ASN A 137 -13.52 -49.70 0.70
CA ASN A 137 -13.57 -48.50 1.53
C ASN A 137 -12.37 -47.55 1.33
N GLU A 138 -11.14 -48.06 1.19
CA GLU A 138 -9.96 -47.21 0.93
C GLU A 138 -9.97 -46.57 -0.46
N LEU A 139 -10.54 -47.25 -1.45
CA LEU A 139 -10.70 -46.69 -2.79
C LEU A 139 -11.71 -45.52 -2.78
N ASN A 140 -12.85 -45.74 -2.12
CA ASN A 140 -13.88 -44.71 -1.96
C ASN A 140 -13.37 -43.48 -1.17
N GLU A 141 -12.55 -43.67 -0.15
CA GLU A 141 -11.92 -42.56 0.60
C GLU A 141 -10.92 -41.76 -0.25
N LYS A 142 -10.14 -42.44 -1.09
CA LYS A 142 -9.22 -41.78 -2.03
C LYS A 142 -9.98 -40.97 -3.07
N ASP A 143 -11.06 -41.51 -3.62
CA ASP A 143 -11.91 -40.81 -4.60
C ASP A 143 -12.60 -39.58 -3.98
N GLU A 144 -13.06 -39.69 -2.72
CA GLU A 144 -13.60 -38.55 -1.98
C GLU A 144 -12.56 -37.44 -1.80
N LYS A 145 -11.34 -37.82 -1.42
CA LYS A 145 -10.24 -36.87 -1.21
C LYS A 145 -9.83 -36.20 -2.52
N ILE A 146 -9.81 -36.94 -3.63
CA ILE A 146 -9.56 -36.40 -4.97
C ILE A 146 -10.60 -35.33 -5.29
N ARG A 147 -11.90 -35.64 -5.10
CA ARG A 147 -12.98 -34.70 -5.36
C ARG A 147 -12.87 -33.41 -4.52
N GLN A 148 -12.50 -33.53 -3.25
CA GLN A 148 -12.29 -32.37 -2.37
C GLN A 148 -11.09 -31.51 -2.80
N LEU A 149 -10.00 -32.15 -3.23
CA LEU A 149 -8.83 -31.45 -3.74
C LEU A 149 -9.12 -30.73 -5.06
N GLU A 150 -9.84 -31.36 -5.98
CA GLU A 150 -10.28 -30.75 -7.24
C GLU A 150 -11.14 -29.51 -6.99
N GLU A 151 -12.10 -29.61 -6.07
CA GLU A 151 -12.96 -28.48 -5.70
C GLU A 151 -12.17 -27.33 -5.05
N THR A 152 -11.19 -27.66 -4.21
CA THR A 152 -10.32 -26.65 -3.58
C THR A 152 -9.43 -25.96 -4.61
N ASN A 153 -8.84 -26.73 -5.54
CA ASN A 153 -8.06 -26.18 -6.65
C ASN A 153 -8.89 -25.26 -7.54
N ARG A 154 -10.12 -25.66 -7.88
CA ARG A 154 -11.07 -24.84 -8.65
C ARG A 154 -11.34 -23.50 -7.96
N ARG A 155 -11.52 -23.49 -6.63
CA ARG A 155 -11.73 -22.24 -5.86
C ARG A 155 -10.48 -21.37 -5.85
N HIS A 156 -9.30 -21.96 -5.67
CA HIS A 156 -8.04 -21.22 -5.70
C HIS A 156 -7.77 -20.59 -7.07
N GLU A 157 -8.03 -21.32 -8.16
CA GLU A 157 -7.91 -20.79 -9.52
C GLU A 157 -8.83 -19.57 -9.75
N GLU A 158 -10.08 -19.66 -9.30
CA GLU A 158 -11.03 -18.55 -9.39
C GLU A 158 -10.59 -17.34 -8.55
N GLN A 159 -10.02 -17.56 -7.37
CA GLN A 159 -9.48 -16.50 -6.53
C GLN A 159 -8.25 -15.83 -7.18
N ILE A 160 -7.34 -16.61 -7.74
CA ILE A 160 -6.19 -16.11 -8.51
C ILE A 160 -6.67 -15.26 -9.69
N ARG A 161 -7.69 -15.72 -10.42
CA ARG A 161 -8.28 -14.99 -11.55
C ARG A 161 -8.83 -13.63 -11.11
N ARG A 162 -9.56 -13.56 -10.00
CA ARG A 162 -10.10 -12.31 -9.45
C ARG A 162 -8.99 -11.36 -9.00
N ASN A 163 -8.00 -11.85 -8.27
CA ASN A 163 -6.87 -11.04 -7.82
C ASN A 163 -6.07 -10.48 -8.99
N ASN A 164 -5.87 -11.27 -10.05
CA ASN A 164 -5.18 -10.82 -11.26
C ASN A 164 -5.94 -9.70 -11.98
N GLU A 165 -7.27 -9.79 -12.05
CA GLU A 165 -8.11 -8.73 -12.62
C GLU A 165 -8.08 -7.46 -11.77
N GLU A 166 -8.15 -7.57 -10.45
CA GLU A 166 -8.04 -6.43 -9.54
C GLU A 166 -6.68 -5.73 -9.66
N ASN A 167 -5.59 -6.51 -9.69
CA ASN A 167 -4.24 -5.99 -9.89
C ASN A 167 -4.09 -5.29 -11.25
N ARG A 168 -4.69 -5.85 -12.31
CA ARG A 168 -4.71 -5.20 -13.63
C ARG A 168 -5.39 -3.83 -13.58
N ARG A 169 -6.50 -3.70 -12.85
CA ARG A 169 -7.19 -2.41 -12.66
C ARG A 169 -6.32 -1.42 -11.88
N LYS A 170 -5.73 -1.84 -10.76
CA LYS A 170 -4.81 -1.01 -9.96
C LYS A 170 -3.64 -0.49 -10.79
N ILE A 171 -3.04 -1.36 -11.62
CA ILE A 171 -1.96 -0.96 -12.53
C ILE A 171 -2.45 0.08 -13.54
N SER A 172 -3.63 -0.10 -14.14
CA SER A 172 -4.20 0.87 -15.09
C SER A 172 -4.42 2.24 -14.46
N ASP A 173 -4.92 2.28 -13.22
CA ASP A 173 -5.17 3.54 -12.51
C ASP A 173 -3.87 4.24 -12.10
N LEU A 174 -2.86 3.49 -11.69
CA LEU A 174 -1.52 4.03 -11.42
C LEU A 174 -0.91 4.68 -12.66
N VAL A 175 -1.02 4.03 -13.83
CA VAL A 175 -0.53 4.58 -15.11
C VAL A 175 -1.24 5.89 -15.45
N LYS A 176 -2.57 5.98 -15.29
CA LYS A 176 -3.31 7.23 -15.53
C LYS A 176 -2.86 8.34 -14.59
N LYS A 177 -2.62 8.02 -13.32
CA LYS A 177 -2.16 8.99 -12.31
C LYS A 177 -0.75 9.49 -12.62
N ASP A 178 0.13 8.62 -13.09
CA ASP A 178 1.48 8.99 -13.50
C ASP A 178 1.46 9.98 -14.69
N GLU A 179 0.64 9.71 -15.71
CA GLU A 179 0.48 10.62 -16.85
C GLU A 179 -0.09 11.98 -16.43
N GLN A 180 -1.07 12.00 -15.53
CA GLN A 180 -1.59 13.26 -14.97
C GLN A 180 -0.53 14.03 -14.19
N ASN A 181 0.30 13.36 -13.40
CA ASN A 181 1.39 13.99 -12.67
C ASN A 181 2.45 14.55 -13.62
N LYS A 182 2.78 13.84 -14.69
CA LYS A 182 3.70 14.29 -15.73
C LYS A 182 3.20 15.56 -16.41
N MET A 183 1.90 15.64 -16.74
CA MET A 183 1.30 16.87 -17.26
C MET A 183 1.40 18.03 -16.27
N LYS A 184 1.06 17.81 -14.98
CA LYS A 184 1.18 18.84 -13.94
C LYS A 184 2.62 19.36 -13.77
N ILE A 185 3.62 18.47 -13.83
CA ILE A 185 5.03 18.85 -13.77
C ILE A 185 5.39 19.74 -14.96
N SER A 186 4.96 19.38 -16.17
CA SER A 186 5.21 20.20 -17.36
C SER A 186 4.57 21.58 -17.27
N ASP A 187 3.35 21.68 -16.73
CA ASP A 187 2.67 22.96 -16.51
C ASP A 187 3.36 23.82 -15.45
N LEU A 188 3.87 23.22 -14.37
CA LEU A 188 4.66 23.92 -13.36
C LEU A 188 5.95 24.48 -13.94
N GLN A 189 6.66 23.70 -14.77
CA GLN A 189 7.86 24.16 -15.47
C GLN A 189 7.59 25.38 -16.34
N ARG A 190 6.47 25.39 -17.10
CA ARG A 190 6.07 26.56 -17.89
C ARG A 190 5.80 27.79 -17.03
N LYS A 191 5.12 27.62 -15.89
CA LYS A 191 4.87 28.73 -14.96
C LYS A 191 6.15 29.28 -14.35
N ASP A 192 7.12 28.43 -14.03
CA ASP A 192 8.41 28.86 -13.52
C ASP A 192 9.20 29.66 -14.55
N GLU A 193 9.18 29.25 -15.81
CA GLU A 193 9.79 30.02 -16.91
C GLU A 193 9.12 31.40 -17.09
N ASP A 194 7.79 31.46 -17.06
CA ASP A 194 7.05 32.72 -17.15
C ASP A 194 7.34 33.64 -15.97
N ASN A 195 7.41 33.10 -14.75
CA ASN A 195 7.78 33.85 -13.56
C ASN A 195 9.21 34.38 -13.66
N LYS A 196 10.15 33.58 -14.17
CA LYS A 196 11.53 34.00 -14.42
C LYS A 196 11.61 35.17 -15.41
N ARG A 197 10.79 35.15 -16.47
CA ARG A 197 10.68 36.30 -17.41
C ARG A 197 10.15 37.54 -16.71
N LYS A 198 9.08 37.43 -15.93
CA LYS A 198 8.51 38.55 -15.16
C LYS A 198 9.52 39.17 -14.18
N ILE A 199 10.28 38.34 -13.48
CA ILE A 199 11.34 38.82 -12.57
C ILE A 199 12.39 39.60 -13.34
N SER A 200 12.83 39.12 -14.51
CA SER A 200 13.79 39.83 -15.36
C SER A 200 13.26 41.18 -15.85
N ASP A 201 11.97 41.25 -16.22
CA ASP A 201 11.34 42.50 -16.64
C ASP A 201 11.20 43.51 -15.49
N LEU A 202 10.90 43.04 -14.28
CA LEU A 202 10.88 43.89 -13.08
C LEU A 202 12.27 44.46 -12.77
N GLN A 203 13.32 43.64 -12.86
CA GLN A 203 14.69 44.10 -12.67
C GLN A 203 15.08 45.20 -13.67
N ARG A 204 14.67 45.07 -14.94
CA ARG A 204 14.89 46.12 -15.96
C ARG A 204 14.18 47.43 -15.59
N LYS A 205 12.93 47.35 -15.13
CA LYS A 205 12.17 48.53 -14.69
C LYS A 205 12.80 49.20 -13.46
N ASP A 206 13.32 48.43 -12.52
CA ASP A 206 14.01 48.96 -11.35
C ASP A 206 15.30 49.71 -11.74
N GLU A 207 16.09 49.16 -12.66
CA GLU A 207 17.27 49.85 -13.19
C GLU A 207 16.90 51.14 -13.95
N ASP A 208 15.83 51.14 -14.74
CA ASP A 208 15.33 52.34 -15.42
C ASP A 208 14.83 53.40 -14.42
N ASN A 209 14.14 52.97 -13.36
CA ASN A 209 13.68 53.85 -12.29
C ASN A 209 14.87 54.44 -11.52
N LYS A 210 15.90 53.63 -11.24
CA LYS A 210 17.13 54.08 -10.59
C LYS A 210 17.84 55.17 -11.41
N ARG A 211 17.89 55.01 -12.74
CA ARG A 211 18.42 56.05 -13.65
C ARG A 211 17.61 57.35 -13.57
N LYS A 212 16.26 57.25 -13.62
CA LYS A 212 15.38 58.42 -13.49
C LYS A 212 15.55 59.14 -12.14
N ILE A 213 15.70 58.40 -11.05
CA ILE A 213 15.95 58.98 -9.72
C ILE A 213 17.27 59.76 -9.73
N SER A 214 18.35 59.16 -10.26
CA SER A 214 19.65 59.82 -10.39
C SER A 214 19.58 61.11 -11.23
N ASP A 215 18.83 61.09 -12.34
CA ASP A 215 18.63 62.27 -13.19
C ASP A 215 17.84 63.37 -12.46
N LEU A 216 16.80 63.02 -11.71
CA LEU A 216 16.02 63.95 -10.89
C LEU A 216 16.87 64.56 -9.76
N GLU A 217 17.70 63.76 -9.09
CA GLU A 217 18.63 64.24 -8.07
C GLU A 217 19.62 65.27 -8.63
N ARG A 218 20.13 65.03 -9.84
CA ARG A 218 21.00 65.99 -10.54
C ARG A 218 20.27 67.29 -10.86
N GLN A 219 19.04 67.23 -11.38
CA GLN A 219 18.21 68.42 -11.62
C GLN A 219 17.91 69.20 -10.33
N LEU A 220 17.68 68.49 -9.22
CA LEU A 220 17.48 69.08 -7.89
C LEU A 220 18.75 69.77 -7.37
N ALA A 221 19.92 69.18 -7.58
CA ALA A 221 21.21 69.78 -7.21
C ALA A 221 21.46 71.08 -8.00
N ASP A 222 21.19 71.07 -9.31
CA ASP A 222 21.32 72.25 -10.17
C ASP A 222 20.33 73.37 -9.76
N SER A 223 19.12 72.99 -9.31
CA SER A 223 18.05 73.91 -8.86
C SER A 223 18.28 74.50 -7.46
N LYS A 224 19.11 73.86 -6.61
CA LYS A 224 19.48 74.34 -5.26
C LYS A 224 20.50 75.49 -5.26
N SER A 225 20.92 75.98 -6.43
CA SER A 225 21.71 77.22 -6.58
C SER A 225 20.93 78.52 -6.27
N LYS A 226 19.68 78.43 -5.80
CA LYS A 226 18.93 79.54 -5.18
C LYS A 226 18.52 79.17 -3.75
N PRO A 227 18.71 80.05 -2.76
CA PRO A 227 18.58 79.68 -1.36
C PRO A 227 17.10 79.58 -0.97
N ILE A 228 16.61 78.36 -0.72
CA ILE A 228 15.34 78.12 -0.05
C ILE A 228 15.58 77.10 1.06
N ILE A 229 15.27 77.53 2.28
CA ILE A 229 15.30 76.79 3.53
C ILE A 229 14.33 75.60 3.41
N ILE A 230 14.82 74.37 3.58
CA ILE A 230 13.96 73.18 3.65
C ILE A 230 14.27 72.39 4.92
N ASN A 231 13.26 72.35 5.78
CA ASN A 231 13.16 71.48 6.95
C ASN A 231 13.18 70.01 6.52
N GLN A 232 14.02 69.23 7.19
CA GLN A 232 14.05 67.77 7.13
C GLN A 232 12.69 67.17 7.52
N ILE A 233 12.20 66.24 6.71
CA ILE A 233 11.14 65.30 7.11
C ILE A 233 11.70 63.89 6.90
N ASP A 234 12.35 63.38 7.94
CA ASP A 234 12.61 61.96 8.14
C ASP A 234 11.36 61.32 8.75
N SER A 235 10.45 60.82 7.93
CA SER A 235 9.31 60.02 8.40
C SER A 235 9.57 58.53 8.15
N LYS A 236 10.48 57.95 8.92
CA LYS A 236 10.48 56.50 9.16
C LYS A 236 9.46 56.23 10.27
N PRO A 237 8.37 55.48 10.03
CA PRO A 237 7.41 55.20 11.09
C PRO A 237 8.13 54.39 12.18
N LYS A 238 8.16 54.94 13.40
CA LYS A 238 8.57 54.21 14.60
C LYS A 238 7.50 53.15 14.84
N SER A 239 7.86 51.89 14.67
CA SER A 239 7.05 50.76 15.12
C SER A 239 7.00 50.82 16.64
N GLU A 240 5.82 51.09 17.20
CA GLU A 240 5.59 50.99 18.64
C GLU A 240 5.45 49.50 18.99
N GLU A 241 6.35 48.99 19.84
CA GLU A 241 6.25 47.63 20.36
C GLU A 241 5.08 47.55 21.34
N ILE A 242 4.12 46.66 21.07
CA ILE A 242 2.96 46.45 21.94
C ILE A 242 3.31 45.37 22.95
N PRO A 243 3.18 45.63 24.26
CA PRO A 243 3.43 44.61 25.28
C PRO A 243 2.41 43.48 25.14
N ILE A 244 2.90 42.24 25.05
CA ILE A 244 2.07 41.04 24.96
C ILE A 244 1.94 40.33 26.32
N SER A 245 0.86 39.59 26.49
CA SER A 245 0.70 38.61 27.55
C SER A 245 0.13 37.31 26.99
N ILE A 246 0.37 36.20 27.67
CA ILE A 246 -0.18 34.90 27.29
C ILE A 246 -1.04 34.41 28.43
N THR A 247 -2.33 34.28 28.17
CA THR A 247 -3.29 33.72 29.13
C THR A 247 -3.13 32.22 29.13
N VAL A 248 -2.74 31.66 30.27
CA VAL A 248 -2.46 30.23 30.37
C VAL A 248 -3.47 29.55 31.30
N PRO A 249 -4.27 28.60 30.81
CA PRO A 249 -5.04 27.73 31.69
C PRO A 249 -4.08 26.80 32.43
N SER A 250 -4.39 26.45 33.68
CA SER A 250 -3.64 25.44 34.41
C SER A 250 -3.60 24.12 33.63
N GLY A 251 -2.43 23.51 33.50
CA GLY A 251 -2.33 22.20 32.84
C GLY A 251 -0.90 21.67 32.73
N SER A 252 -0.68 20.80 31.75
CA SER A 252 0.51 19.94 31.62
C SER A 252 1.68 20.61 30.89
N TYR A 253 2.21 21.69 31.44
CA TYR A 253 3.41 22.36 30.93
C TYR A 253 4.22 22.98 32.07
N THR A 254 5.48 23.33 31.79
CA THR A 254 6.32 24.17 32.66
C THR A 254 6.65 25.48 31.94
N LYS A 255 6.73 26.59 32.68
CA LYS A 255 7.06 27.91 32.11
C LYS A 255 8.48 28.35 32.53
N LYS A 256 9.24 28.77 31.53
CA LYS A 256 10.44 29.63 31.60
C LYS A 256 10.26 30.85 32.51
N GLU A 257 10.85 30.94 33.70
CA GLU A 257 10.79 32.20 34.46
C GLU A 257 11.42 33.34 33.64
N GLY A 258 10.73 34.49 33.58
CA GLY A 258 11.18 35.67 32.81
C GLY A 258 11.07 35.56 31.29
N GLU A 259 10.56 34.45 30.75
CA GLU A 259 10.41 34.21 29.31
C GLU A 259 8.99 33.75 28.96
N PHE A 260 8.62 33.87 27.68
CA PHE A 260 7.43 33.23 27.14
C PHE A 260 7.76 31.82 26.63
N THR A 261 8.58 31.09 27.39
CA THR A 261 8.99 29.73 27.06
C THR A 261 8.11 28.74 27.82
N TYR A 262 7.39 27.86 27.11
CA TYR A 262 6.48 26.87 27.69
C TYR A 262 6.86 25.47 27.19
N THR A 263 7.29 24.60 28.09
CA THR A 263 7.68 23.22 27.78
C THR A 263 6.53 22.29 28.10
N SER A 264 6.09 21.51 27.12
CA SER A 264 5.01 20.54 27.34
C SER A 264 5.49 19.43 28.29
N THR A 265 4.63 18.96 29.19
CA THR A 265 4.93 17.79 30.03
C THR A 265 4.10 16.56 29.69
N LYS A 266 3.15 16.70 28.76
CA LYS A 266 2.33 15.61 28.23
C LYS A 266 2.09 15.77 26.73
N ASP A 267 1.90 14.65 26.05
CA ASP A 267 1.50 14.62 24.63
C ASP A 267 0.01 14.93 24.49
N GLU A 268 -0.29 16.20 24.27
CA GLU A 268 -1.63 16.70 23.98
C GLU A 268 -1.56 18.10 23.37
N TRP A 269 -2.55 18.45 22.56
CA TRP A 269 -2.69 19.80 21.99
C TRP A 269 -2.86 20.86 23.07
N LYS A 270 -2.12 21.96 22.93
CA LYS A 270 -2.22 23.11 23.84
C LYS A 270 -2.30 24.39 23.03
N THR A 271 -3.34 25.16 23.27
CA THR A 271 -3.55 26.46 22.63
C THR A 271 -3.26 27.54 23.66
N PHE A 272 -2.42 28.49 23.29
CA PHE A 272 -1.99 29.60 24.15
C PHE A 272 -2.42 30.92 23.52
N PRO A 273 -3.53 31.52 23.97
CA PRO A 273 -3.99 32.82 23.50
C PRO A 273 -2.97 33.93 23.84
N ILE A 274 -2.68 34.78 22.87
CA ILE A 274 -1.82 35.96 23.03
C ILE A 274 -2.72 37.20 23.10
N SER A 275 -2.52 38.03 24.11
CA SER A 275 -3.18 39.32 24.31
C SER A 275 -2.19 40.48 24.12
N PRO A 276 -2.64 41.70 23.79
CA PRO A 276 -4.04 42.13 23.68
C PRO A 276 -4.73 41.66 22.40
N ASP A 277 -6.07 41.63 22.43
CA ASP A 277 -6.87 41.41 21.24
C ASP A 277 -6.72 42.60 20.27
N VAL A 278 -6.59 42.29 18.99
CA VAL A 278 -6.46 43.30 17.93
C VAL A 278 -7.75 43.39 17.13
N SER A 279 -8.26 44.60 16.93
CA SER A 279 -9.55 44.83 16.23
C SER A 279 -9.48 45.80 15.06
N LYS A 280 -8.39 46.58 14.93
CA LYS A 280 -8.13 47.59 13.89
C LYS A 280 -6.63 47.70 13.64
N GLY A 281 -6.21 48.12 12.45
CA GLY A 281 -4.80 48.29 12.11
C GLY A 281 -4.11 47.04 11.56
N VAL A 282 -2.80 47.17 11.36
CA VAL A 282 -1.91 46.11 10.90
C VAL A 282 -0.93 45.78 12.01
N TYR A 283 -0.86 44.51 12.39
CA TYR A 283 0.03 44.04 13.44
C TYR A 283 0.84 42.85 12.98
N ARG A 284 2.09 42.77 13.44
CA ARG A 284 2.96 41.61 13.23
C ARG A 284 3.36 41.01 14.57
N CYS A 285 3.18 39.70 14.70
CA CYS A 285 3.66 38.92 15.83
C CYS A 285 4.76 37.98 15.35
N GLU A 286 5.90 37.95 16.04
CA GLU A 286 7.05 37.11 15.70
C GLU A 286 7.26 36.05 16.80
N MET A 287 7.46 34.80 16.40
CA MET A 287 7.54 33.64 17.30
C MET A 287 8.67 32.73 16.85
N LYS A 288 9.39 32.09 17.79
CA LYS A 288 10.44 31.13 17.45
C LYS A 288 10.00 29.71 17.71
N ILE A 289 10.07 28.86 16.69
CA ILE A 289 9.85 27.43 16.84
C ILE A 289 11.15 26.82 17.34
N ASN A 290 11.19 26.41 18.60
CA ASN A 290 12.41 25.83 19.16
C ASN A 290 12.49 24.31 18.94
N LYS A 291 11.33 23.63 18.90
CA LYS A 291 11.16 22.25 18.45
C LYS A 291 9.86 22.12 17.65
N GLU A 292 9.92 21.43 16.52
CA GLU A 292 8.88 21.26 15.50
C GLU A 292 7.96 20.04 15.77
N GLU A 293 7.72 19.75 17.05
CA GLU A 293 6.85 18.64 17.45
C GLU A 293 5.37 19.06 17.41
N GLY A 294 4.84 19.32 16.21
CA GLY A 294 3.42 19.64 16.03
C GLY A 294 3.07 21.13 16.14
N ALA A 295 4.06 22.03 16.12
CA ALA A 295 3.83 23.47 16.28
C ALA A 295 2.89 24.03 15.20
N SER A 296 1.98 24.89 15.61
CA SER A 296 1.11 25.64 14.70
C SER A 296 0.89 27.04 15.26
N VAL A 297 0.84 28.03 14.37
CA VAL A 297 0.50 29.42 14.72
C VAL A 297 -0.79 29.80 14.02
N GLY A 298 -1.50 30.81 14.50
CA GLY A 298 -2.77 31.16 13.90
C GLY A 298 -3.43 32.37 14.52
N VAL A 299 -4.60 32.69 13.98
CA VAL A 299 -5.51 33.69 14.54
C VAL A 299 -6.78 32.99 14.99
N MET A 300 -7.35 33.46 16.08
CA MET A 300 -8.63 32.98 16.60
C MET A 300 -9.51 34.17 17.00
N ASN A 301 -10.82 33.97 16.99
CA ASN A 301 -11.76 35.00 17.43
C ASN A 301 -11.58 35.31 18.92
N GLN A 302 -11.84 36.59 19.27
CA GLN A 302 -11.79 37.06 20.64
C GLN A 302 -12.69 36.23 21.56
N GLY A 303 -12.18 35.85 22.73
CA GLY A 303 -12.92 35.10 23.74
C GLY A 303 -13.11 33.61 23.42
N LEU A 304 -12.60 33.12 22.30
CA LEU A 304 -12.61 31.68 22.02
C LEU A 304 -11.63 30.96 22.97
N GLU A 305 -12.14 29.99 23.71
CA GLU A 305 -11.32 29.12 24.54
C GLU A 305 -11.22 27.73 23.90
N VAL A 306 -9.99 27.30 23.60
CA VAL A 306 -9.70 25.95 23.10
C VAL A 306 -9.07 25.15 24.24
N PRO A 307 -9.79 24.19 24.84
CA PRO A 307 -9.27 23.37 25.93
C PRO A 307 -8.04 22.56 25.53
N PHE A 308 -7.18 22.24 26.50
CA PHE A 308 -6.09 21.28 26.27
C PHE A 308 -6.63 19.92 25.82
N GLY A 309 -5.88 19.25 24.95
CA GLY A 309 -6.29 18.03 24.25
C GLY A 309 -7.20 18.27 23.04
N LYS A 310 -7.63 19.51 22.77
CA LYS A 310 -8.40 19.88 21.58
C LYS A 310 -7.56 20.73 20.63
N TRP A 311 -7.77 20.52 19.33
CA TRP A 311 -7.02 21.21 18.29
C TRP A 311 -7.86 22.32 17.62
N PRO A 312 -7.35 23.56 17.48
CA PRO A 312 -8.09 24.67 16.89
C PRO A 312 -8.47 24.47 15.41
N GLY A 313 -7.82 23.55 14.70
CA GLY A 313 -8.14 23.22 13.29
C GLY A 313 -9.32 22.24 13.11
N PHE A 314 -9.88 21.69 14.20
CA PHE A 314 -11.04 20.80 14.17
C PHE A 314 -12.30 21.46 14.76
N GLU A 315 -13.46 20.93 14.37
CA GLU A 315 -14.75 21.27 14.98
C GLU A 315 -14.74 21.00 16.50
N PRO A 316 -15.40 21.86 17.31
CA PRO A 316 -16.20 23.02 16.92
C PRO A 316 -15.43 24.33 16.71
N TYR A 317 -14.10 24.31 16.79
CA TYR A 317 -13.26 25.52 16.91
C TYR A 317 -12.80 26.09 15.56
N CYS A 318 -12.70 25.24 14.55
CA CYS A 318 -12.12 25.58 13.24
C CYS A 318 -12.86 26.67 12.47
N LYS A 319 -14.13 26.94 12.81
CA LYS A 319 -14.92 28.03 12.23
C LYS A 319 -14.45 29.42 12.69
N ASP A 320 -13.88 29.49 13.89
CA ASP A 320 -13.44 30.70 14.58
C ASP A 320 -11.91 30.81 14.63
N CYS A 321 -11.21 29.90 13.96
CA CYS A 321 -9.75 29.81 13.90
C CYS A 321 -9.24 29.75 12.46
N LYS A 322 -8.08 30.36 12.22
CA LYS A 322 -7.27 30.14 11.03
C LYS A 322 -5.87 29.74 11.46
N VAL A 323 -5.44 28.54 11.07
CA VAL A 323 -4.24 27.90 11.60
C VAL A 323 -3.24 27.66 10.47
N PHE A 324 -2.00 28.07 10.69
CA PHE A 324 -0.84 27.75 9.87
C PHE A 324 -0.12 26.56 10.51
N TYR A 325 -0.21 25.41 9.85
CA TYR A 325 0.34 24.15 10.33
C TYR A 325 1.81 24.00 9.95
N LYS A 326 2.56 23.24 10.74
CA LYS A 326 4.00 23.01 10.53
C LYS A 326 4.36 22.58 9.12
N SER A 327 3.50 21.81 8.45
CA SER A 327 3.71 21.33 7.08
C SER A 327 3.61 22.42 6.00
N GLY A 328 3.40 23.69 6.37
CA GLY A 328 3.13 24.78 5.43
C GLY A 328 1.67 24.85 4.95
N LYS A 329 0.77 24.07 5.56
CA LYS A 329 -0.67 24.08 5.25
C LYS A 329 -1.39 25.19 6.02
N VAL A 330 -2.38 25.80 5.39
CA VAL A 330 -3.32 26.72 6.06
C VAL A 330 -4.67 26.03 6.23
N GLY A 331 -5.14 25.94 7.46
CA GLY A 331 -6.41 25.35 7.84
C GLY A 331 -7.45 26.39 8.25
N GLN A 332 -8.68 26.24 7.76
CA GLN A 332 -9.86 26.99 8.21
C GLN A 332 -11.11 26.14 7.94
N GLN A 333 -12.09 26.12 8.86
CA GLN A 333 -13.32 25.30 8.72
C GLN A 333 -13.03 23.82 8.41
N SER A 334 -11.95 23.28 8.99
CA SER A 334 -11.46 21.91 8.75
C SER A 334 -11.05 21.58 7.30
N GLU A 335 -10.95 22.59 6.43
CA GLU A 335 -10.31 22.48 5.11
C GLU A 335 -8.86 22.94 5.16
N TYR A 336 -7.99 22.31 4.37
CA TYR A 336 -6.57 22.61 4.31
C TYR A 336 -6.13 22.97 2.90
N THR A 337 -5.34 24.04 2.80
CA THR A 337 -4.73 24.49 1.57
C THR A 337 -3.21 24.44 1.70
N ASP A 338 -2.54 23.91 0.67
CA ASP A 338 -1.08 23.92 0.55
C ASP A 338 -0.60 25.24 -0.05
N GLY A 339 0.63 25.67 0.27
CA GLY A 339 1.24 26.83 -0.40
C GLY A 339 2.34 27.54 0.37
N ASN A 340 2.43 27.37 1.69
CA ASN A 340 3.49 27.99 2.47
C ASN A 340 4.69 27.06 2.65
N GLN A 341 5.83 27.65 3.00
CA GLN A 341 7.02 26.90 3.40
C GLN A 341 6.75 26.11 4.68
N GLN A 342 7.30 24.89 4.75
CA GLN A 342 7.29 24.07 5.97
C GLN A 342 8.14 24.74 7.07
N MET A 343 7.58 24.80 8.29
CA MET A 343 8.25 25.27 9.49
C MET A 343 9.23 24.21 10.03
N LYS A 344 10.36 24.64 10.61
CA LYS A 344 11.43 23.78 11.12
C LYS A 344 11.94 24.28 12.49
N ASP A 345 12.72 23.42 13.14
CA ASP A 345 13.45 23.77 14.36
C ASP A 345 14.35 25.00 14.14
N GLY A 346 14.19 25.98 15.01
CA GLY A 346 14.93 27.24 14.99
C GLY A 346 14.29 28.33 14.15
N ASP A 347 13.25 28.05 13.36
CA ASP A 347 12.61 29.03 12.49
C ASP A 347 11.99 30.18 13.30
N LEU A 348 12.15 31.39 12.79
CA LEU A 348 11.43 32.58 13.23
C LEU A 348 10.23 32.77 12.33
N VAL A 349 9.03 32.56 12.86
CA VAL A 349 7.76 32.68 12.15
C VAL A 349 7.14 34.02 12.48
N SER A 350 6.68 34.73 11.46
CA SER A 350 5.96 36.00 11.62
C SER A 350 4.53 35.81 11.14
N ILE A 351 3.55 36.29 11.90
CA ILE A 351 2.18 36.41 11.43
C ILE A 351 1.81 37.88 11.39
N GLU A 352 1.48 38.37 10.20
CA GLU A 352 0.95 39.72 9.99
C GLU A 352 -0.56 39.65 9.80
N VAL A 353 -1.30 40.42 10.58
CA VAL A 353 -2.75 40.53 10.49
C VAL A 353 -3.13 41.94 10.08
N ASN A 354 -3.98 42.05 9.06
CA ASN A 354 -4.54 43.32 8.62
C ASN A 354 -6.04 43.33 8.95
N MET A 355 -6.39 44.03 10.05
CA MET A 355 -7.75 44.10 10.56
C MET A 355 -8.60 45.17 9.85
N ASP A 356 -7.96 46.05 9.08
CA ASP A 356 -8.61 47.11 8.29
C ASP A 356 -8.98 46.64 6.87
N ALA A 357 -8.37 45.56 6.38
CA ALA A 357 -8.70 44.96 5.09
C ALA A 357 -10.12 44.35 5.08
N THR A 358 -10.76 44.36 3.91
CA THR A 358 -12.06 43.71 3.67
C THR A 358 -11.97 42.80 2.43
N PRO A 359 -11.91 41.46 2.60
CA PRO A 359 -11.90 40.74 3.87
C PRO A 359 -10.61 40.98 4.67
N ARG A 360 -10.68 40.81 6.00
CA ARG A 360 -9.49 40.83 6.87
C ARG A 360 -8.50 39.77 6.42
N THR A 361 -7.21 40.06 6.52
CA THR A 361 -6.16 39.15 6.07
C THR A 361 -5.21 38.76 7.19
N ALA A 362 -4.63 37.58 7.04
CA ALA A 362 -3.54 37.07 7.87
C ALA A 362 -2.52 36.42 6.94
N HIS A 363 -1.26 36.82 7.07
CA HIS A 363 -0.13 36.39 6.25
C HIS A 363 0.96 35.81 7.14
N LEU A 364 1.55 34.70 6.69
CA LEU A 364 2.66 34.01 7.34
C LEU A 364 3.98 34.34 6.62
#